data_AF-A0A0Q9R480-F1
#
_entry.id   AF-A0A0Q9R480-F1
#
_cell.length_a   1.000
_cell.length_b   1.000
_cell.length_c   1.000
_cell.angle_alpha   90.00
_cell.angle_beta   90.00
_cell.angle_gamma   90.00
#
_symmetry.space_group_name_H-M   'P 1'
#
loop_
_entity.id
_entity.type
_entity.pdbx_description
1 polymer ?
#
loop_
_entity_poly.entity_id
_entity_poly.type
_entity_poly.pdbx_seq_one_letter_code
_entity_poly.pdbx_strand_id
1 'polypeptide(L)'
;MGNMTSRHAARRRSGRERDEEAVRIMAARLRTTTDRKLGKKTPDWVIELAARPIPAPENVDETVRVLAARLRVTTDRKLGKRTPDWVKELAATRL
;
A
#
# COMPACT_ATOMS: atom_id res chain seq x y z
N MET A 1 -23.85 23.59 17.87
CA MET A 1 -23.69 22.79 16.64
C MET A 1 -22.25 22.89 16.11
N GLY A 2 -21.26 22.24 16.74
CA GLY A 2 -19.82 22.40 16.37
C GLY A 2 -18.97 21.12 16.30
N ASN A 3 -19.55 19.93 16.54
CA ASN A 3 -18.78 18.69 16.75
C ASN A 3 -18.61 17.78 15.52
N MET A 4 -19.28 18.05 14.39
CA MET A 4 -19.19 17.20 13.19
C MET A 4 -18.06 17.64 12.25
N THR A 5 -17.86 18.95 12.07
CA THR A 5 -16.81 19.52 11.22
C THR A 5 -15.40 19.22 11.74
N SER A 6 -15.18 19.33 13.05
CA SER A 6 -13.88 19.05 13.68
C SER A 6 -13.44 17.59 13.53
N ARG A 7 -14.38 16.64 13.59
CA ARG A 7 -14.11 15.21 13.40
C ARG A 7 -13.70 14.86 11.97
N HIS A 8 -14.33 15.49 10.97
CA HIS A 8 -13.97 15.29 9.57
C HIS A 8 -12.59 15.87 9.23
N ALA A 9 -12.23 17.03 9.79
CA ALA A 9 -10.91 17.62 9.61
C ALA A 9 -9.79 16.77 10.26
N ALA A 10 -10.04 16.18 11.42
CA ALA A 10 -9.10 15.25 12.08
C ALA A 10 -8.91 13.97 11.25
N ARG A 11 -10.00 13.38 10.75
CA ARG A 11 -9.93 12.17 9.92
C ARG A 11 -9.16 12.40 8.62
N ARG A 12 -9.39 13.53 7.94
CA ARG A 12 -8.62 13.91 6.73
C ARG A 12 -7.13 14.10 7.02
N ARG A 13 -6.76 14.71 8.14
CA ARG A 13 -5.35 14.82 8.56
C ARG A 13 -4.70 13.46 8.76
N SER A 14 -5.38 12.56 9.47
CA SER A 14 -4.88 11.20 9.69
C SER A 14 -4.75 10.37 8.41
N GLY A 15 -5.60 10.62 7.40
CA GLY A 15 -5.48 9.99 6.08
C GLY A 15 -4.23 10.46 5.35
N ARG A 16 -4.02 11.78 5.32
CA ARG A 16 -2.85 12.39 4.69
C ARG A 16 -1.53 11.94 5.34
N GLU A 17 -1.47 11.87 6.66
CA GLU A 17 -0.27 11.40 7.37
C GLU A 17 0.08 9.95 7.01
N ARG A 18 -0.92 9.08 6.89
CA ARG A 18 -0.73 7.69 6.43
C ARG A 18 -0.25 7.61 4.99
N ASP A 19 -0.82 8.43 4.10
CA ASP A 19 -0.40 8.47 2.69
C ASP A 19 1.05 8.97 2.57
N GLU A 20 1.43 10.01 3.33
CA GLU A 20 2.80 10.50 3.40
C GLU A 20 3.76 9.43 3.96
N GLU A 21 3.35 8.70 4.99
CA GLU A 21 4.13 7.59 5.54
C GLU A 21 4.30 6.46 4.50
N ALA A 22 3.23 6.07 3.80
CA ALA A 22 3.28 5.09 2.73
C ALA A 22 4.28 5.48 1.64
N VAL A 23 4.24 6.74 1.20
CA VAL A 23 5.16 7.29 0.20
C VAL A 23 6.60 7.24 0.69
N ARG A 24 6.87 7.60 1.95
CA ARG A 24 8.23 7.53 2.54
C ARG A 24 8.76 6.10 2.56
N ILE A 25 7.94 5.12 2.94
CA ILE A 25 8.32 3.70 2.95
C ILE A 25 8.61 3.21 1.53
N MET A 26 7.78 3.56 0.55
CA MET A 26 8.00 3.20 -0.86
C MET A 26 9.28 3.82 -1.41
N ALA A 27 9.55 5.09 -1.11
CA ALA A 27 10.77 5.77 -1.49
C ALA A 27 12.02 5.11 -0.86
N ALA A 28 11.93 4.69 0.40
CA ALA A 28 13.02 3.97 1.07
C ALA A 28 13.32 2.62 0.40
N ARG A 29 12.29 1.85 0.02
CA ARG A 29 12.44 0.60 -0.72
C ARG A 29 13.07 0.81 -2.10
N LEU A 30 12.63 1.86 -2.80
CA LEU A 30 13.21 2.23 -4.09
C LEU A 30 14.70 2.59 -3.93
N ARG A 31 15.02 3.43 -2.95
CA ARG A 31 16.41 3.82 -2.64
C ARG A 31 17.29 2.62 -2.33
N THR A 32 16.82 1.69 -1.50
CA THR A 32 17.55 0.45 -1.18
C THR A 32 17.85 -0.37 -2.44
N THR A 33 16.90 -0.44 -3.37
CA THR A 33 17.07 -1.15 -4.64
C THR A 33 18.07 -0.43 -5.56
N THR A 34 17.99 0.90 -5.63
CA THR A 34 18.87 1.73 -6.45
C THR A 34 20.30 1.71 -5.92
N ASP A 35 20.51 1.90 -4.62
CA ASP A 35 21.83 1.86 -3.99
C ASP A 35 22.52 0.51 -4.26
N ARG A 36 21.79 -0.60 -4.10
CA ARG A 36 22.30 -1.94 -4.43
C ARG A 36 22.75 -2.05 -5.89
N LYS A 37 21.95 -1.55 -6.84
CA LYS A 37 22.30 -1.57 -8.27
C LYS A 37 23.49 -0.68 -8.61
N LEU A 38 23.69 0.39 -7.86
CA LEU A 38 24.81 1.33 -8.03
C LEU A 38 26.06 0.92 -7.22
N GLY A 39 26.03 -0.21 -6.49
CA GLY A 39 27.12 -0.63 -5.61
C GLY A 39 27.33 0.28 -4.40
N LYS A 40 26.33 1.09 -4.03
CA LYS A 40 26.38 2.00 -2.89
C LYS A 40 25.82 1.34 -1.63
N LYS A 41 26.37 1.72 -0.48
CA LYS A 41 25.81 1.31 0.83
C LYS A 41 24.58 2.16 1.15
N THR A 42 23.46 1.51 1.40
CA THR A 42 22.24 2.17 1.90
C THR A 42 22.41 2.53 3.38
N PRO A 43 22.01 3.73 3.82
CA PRO A 43 22.02 4.08 5.25
C PRO A 43 21.08 3.20 6.07
N ASP A 44 21.48 2.86 7.29
CA ASP A 44 20.74 1.90 8.14
C ASP A 44 19.30 2.35 8.43
N TRP A 45 19.07 3.64 8.69
CA TRP A 45 17.73 4.19 8.89
C TRP A 45 16.80 4.02 7.67
N VAL A 46 17.36 4.01 6.45
CA VAL A 46 16.58 3.77 5.21
C VAL A 46 16.19 2.30 5.13
N ILE A 47 17.08 1.39 5.53
CA ILE A 47 16.81 -0.04 5.58
C ILE A 47 15.69 -0.33 6.58
N GLU A 48 15.78 0.26 7.78
CA GLU A 48 14.74 0.17 8.80
C GLU A 48 13.40 0.70 8.29
N LEU A 49 13.39 1.88 7.66
CA LEU A 49 12.18 2.46 7.09
C LEU A 49 11.59 1.61 5.97
N ALA A 50 12.41 1.02 5.10
CA ALA A 50 11.98 0.17 3.99
C ALA A 50 11.36 -1.15 4.47
N ALA A 51 11.79 -1.65 5.63
CA ALA A 51 11.26 -2.86 6.25
C ALA A 51 9.87 -2.66 6.86
N ARG A 52 9.45 -1.41 7.14
CA ARG A 52 8.13 -1.12 7.70
C ARG A 52 7.01 -1.52 6.73
N PRO A 53 5.85 -1.98 7.25
CA PRO A 53 4.68 -2.26 6.42
C PRO A 53 4.11 -0.95 5.86
N ILE A 54 3.63 -0.99 4.62
CA ILE A 54 2.92 0.14 4.02
C ILE A 54 1.57 0.23 4.71
N PRO A 55 1.21 1.37 5.32
CA PRO A 55 -0.08 1.53 5.98
C PRO A 55 -1.20 1.34 4.95
N ALA A 56 -2.26 0.66 5.37
CA ALA A 56 -3.41 0.46 4.51
C ALA A 56 -4.15 1.79 4.30
N PRO A 57 -4.51 2.13 3.05
CA PRO A 57 -5.37 3.27 2.77
C PRO A 57 -6.73 3.12 3.48
N GLU A 58 -7.20 4.20 4.12
CA GLU A 58 -8.40 4.17 4.97
C GLU A 58 -9.70 3.99 4.18
N ASN A 59 -9.78 4.62 3.00
CA ASN A 59 -10.98 4.61 2.16
C ASN A 59 -10.58 4.23 0.73
N VAL A 60 -10.34 2.94 0.50
CA VAL A 60 -10.27 2.43 -0.88
C VAL A 60 -11.69 2.14 -1.31
N ASP A 61 -12.09 2.70 -2.44
CA ASP A 61 -13.33 2.34 -3.11
C ASP A 61 -13.42 0.81 -3.26
N GLU A 62 -14.54 0.23 -2.88
CA GLU A 62 -14.74 -1.22 -2.94
C GLU A 62 -14.55 -1.75 -4.37
N THR A 63 -14.94 -0.95 -5.37
CA THR A 63 -14.67 -1.21 -6.78
C THR A 63 -13.18 -1.37 -7.05
N VAL A 64 -12.35 -0.47 -6.51
CA VAL A 64 -10.90 -0.52 -6.66
C VAL A 64 -10.32 -1.76 -5.96
N ARG A 65 -10.85 -2.17 -4.81
CA ARG A 65 -10.42 -3.39 -4.11
C ARG A 65 -10.70 -4.65 -4.93
N VAL A 66 -11.91 -4.78 -5.47
CA VAL A 66 -12.30 -5.92 -6.31
C VAL A 66 -11.49 -5.94 -7.60
N LEU A 67 -11.30 -4.80 -8.26
CA LEU A 67 -10.47 -4.71 -9.48
C LEU A 67 -9.00 -5.07 -9.21
N ALA A 68 -8.43 -4.60 -8.09
CA ALA A 68 -7.07 -4.96 -7.69
C ALA A 68 -6.94 -6.46 -7.38
N ALA A 69 -7.94 -7.07 -6.74
CA ALA A 69 -7.98 -8.51 -6.50
C ALA A 69 -8.01 -9.31 -7.80
N ARG A 70 -8.87 -8.91 -8.77
CA ARG A 70 -8.92 -9.52 -10.11
C ARG A 70 -7.58 -9.40 -10.83
N LEU A 71 -6.96 -8.22 -10.80
CA LEU A 71 -5.63 -8.01 -11.39
C LEU A 71 -4.59 -8.92 -10.74
N ARG A 72 -4.62 -9.08 -9.41
CA ARG A 72 -3.68 -9.95 -8.69
C ARG A 72 -3.84 -11.42 -9.09
N VAL A 73 -5.07 -11.93 -9.19
CA VAL A 73 -5.34 -13.29 -9.68
C VAL A 73 -4.73 -13.52 -11.06
N THR A 74 -4.91 -12.57 -11.98
CA THR A 74 -4.35 -12.69 -13.34
C THR A 74 -2.84 -12.61 -13.36
N THR A 75 -2.24 -11.72 -12.56
CA THR A 75 -0.79 -11.52 -12.46
C THR A 75 -0.12 -12.75 -11.87
N ASP A 76 -0.62 -13.26 -10.75
CA ASP A 76 -0.08 -14.45 -10.11
C ASP A 76 -0.12 -15.64 -11.08
N ARG A 77 -1.23 -15.84 -11.81
CA ARG A 77 -1.33 -16.88 -12.85
C ARG A 77 -0.25 -16.72 -13.92
N LYS A 78 -0.06 -15.51 -14.47
CA LYS A 78 0.97 -15.23 -15.49
C LYS A 78 2.40 -15.46 -14.97
N LEU A 79 2.62 -15.25 -13.68
CA LEU A 79 3.91 -15.44 -13.02
C LEU A 79 4.10 -16.86 -12.44
N GLY A 80 3.14 -17.77 -12.63
CA GLY A 80 3.18 -19.12 -12.05
C GLY A 80 3.09 -19.16 -10.53
N LYS A 81 2.59 -18.09 -9.89
CA LYS A 81 2.45 -17.96 -8.44
C LYS A 81 1.06 -18.42 -7.99
N ARG A 82 0.99 -18.91 -6.75
CA ARG A 82 -0.29 -19.21 -6.09
C ARG A 82 -0.92 -17.93 -5.55
N THR A 83 -2.16 -17.67 -5.96
CA THR A 83 -2.99 -16.63 -5.37
C THR A 83 -3.64 -17.14 -4.07
N PRO A 84 -3.61 -16.36 -2.97
CA PRO A 84 -4.33 -16.69 -1.73
C PRO A 84 -5.84 -16.78 -1.94
N ASP A 85 -6.52 -17.63 -1.18
CA ASP A 85 -7.95 -17.91 -1.40
C ASP A 85 -8.84 -16.69 -1.12
N TRP A 86 -8.56 -15.91 -0.08
CA TRP A 86 -9.29 -14.65 0.20
C TRP A 86 -9.23 -13.65 -0.95
N VAL A 87 -8.14 -13.65 -1.75
CA VAL A 87 -8.03 -12.78 -2.93
C VAL A 87 -8.92 -13.29 -4.06
N LYS A 88 -9.05 -14.62 -4.21
CA LYS A 88 -9.95 -15.22 -5.20
C LYS A 88 -11.41 -14.95 -4.85
N GLU A 89 -11.77 -15.06 -3.58
CA GLU A 89 -13.09 -14.72 -3.06
C GLU A 89 -13.42 -13.25 -3.33
N LEU A 90 -12.51 -12.33 -2.97
CA LEU A 90 -12.68 -10.90 -3.23
C LEU A 90 -12.78 -10.57 -4.74
N ALA A 91 -12.03 -11.28 -5.59
CA ALA A 91 -12.08 -11.10 -7.04
C ALA A 91 -13.41 -11.58 -7.66
N ALA A 92 -14.06 -12.56 -7.03
CA ALA A 92 -15.35 -13.12 -7.45
C ALA A 92 -16.55 -12.24 -7.05
N THR A 93 -16.35 -11.25 -6.18
CA THR A 93 -17.37 -10.26 -5.83
C THR A 93 -17.91 -9.57 -7.08
N ARG A 94 -19.25 -9.44 -7.15
CA ARG A 94 -19.96 -8.71 -8.21
C ARG A 94 -19.96 -7.22 -7.87
N LEU A 95 -19.64 -6.39 -8.86
CA LEU A 95 -19.69 -4.93 -8.81
C LEU A 95 -21.05 -4.43 -9.32
#